data_AF-A0A016U346-F1
#
_entry.id   AF-A0A016U346-F1
#
_cell.length_a   1.000
_cell.length_b   1.000
_cell.length_c   1.000
_cell.angle_alpha   90.00
_cell.angle_beta   90.00
_cell.angle_gamma   90.00
#
_symmetry.space_group_name_H-M   'P 1'
#
loop_
_entity.id
_entity.type
_entity.pdbx_description
1 polymer ?
#
loop_
_entity_poly.entity_id
_entity_poly.type
_entity_poly.pdbx_seq_one_letter_code
_entity_poly.pdbx_strand_id
1 'polypeptide(L)'
;MWLYQASVEVLQFLMNIFANICGCGIHSYIAIRIIANYDKMTQYKGFIVAQSTIFFIDATICLLLNYVHAGDNIYYGLPFLPLSFDVFTTLGSIYEVVLQIEAALLSIFNVYRTCVIVRPRFKYMYYIIAISINVVSYALSRMFMIFLKLEYQIASVAISATSALPTIICYVVIQRFFRDINSSDHVKKMQSKLSLGLLMQRTSEISALDAAASR
;
A
#
# COMPACT_ATOMS: atom_id res chain seq x y z
N MET A 1 25.04 -2.00 23.64
CA MET A 1 24.21 -1.59 24.80
C MET A 1 22.81 -1.39 24.27
N TRP A 2 21.82 -2.16 24.74
CA TRP A 2 20.44 -2.04 24.24
C TRP A 2 19.90 -0.67 24.65
N LEU A 3 19.47 0.13 23.67
CA LEU A 3 18.87 1.45 23.89
C LEU A 3 17.46 1.38 24.50
N TYR A 4 16.85 0.20 24.48
CA TYR A 4 15.48 -0.02 24.94
C TYR A 4 15.45 -0.33 26.44
N GLN A 5 14.72 0.49 27.18
CA GLN A 5 14.59 0.41 28.64
C GLN A 5 13.32 -0.32 29.06
N ALA A 6 12.28 -0.31 28.21
CA ALA A 6 11.00 -0.94 28.47
C ALA A 6 10.79 -2.23 27.67
N SER A 7 10.07 -3.21 28.26
CA SER A 7 9.69 -4.45 27.58
C SER A 7 8.83 -4.22 26.33
N VAL A 8 8.05 -3.12 26.32
CA VAL A 8 7.20 -2.70 25.19
C VAL A 8 8.04 -2.32 23.96
N GLU A 9 9.15 -1.61 24.16
CA GLU A 9 10.06 -1.20 23.08
C GLU A 9 10.73 -2.41 22.43
N VAL A 10 11.19 -3.36 23.25
CA VAL A 10 11.77 -4.62 22.77
C VAL A 10 10.73 -5.46 22.01
N LEU A 11 9.50 -5.49 22.49
CA LEU A 11 8.42 -6.19 21.80
C LEU A 11 8.09 -5.53 20.46
N GLN A 12 7.98 -4.20 20.41
CA GLN A 12 7.75 -3.45 19.17
C GLN A 12 8.87 -3.69 18.16
N PHE A 13 10.12 -3.62 18.61
CA PHE A 13 11.30 -3.93 17.79
C PHE A 13 11.21 -5.32 17.16
N LEU A 14 10.98 -6.36 17.98
CA LEU A 14 10.87 -7.73 17.48
C LEU A 14 9.69 -7.91 16.52
N MET A 15 8.53 -7.34 16.86
CA MET A 15 7.33 -7.44 16.03
C MET A 15 7.50 -6.75 14.68
N ASN A 16 8.18 -5.60 14.64
CA ASN A 16 8.50 -4.93 13.37
C ASN A 16 9.42 -5.79 12.50
N ILE A 17 10.45 -6.41 13.09
CA ILE A 17 11.34 -7.32 12.35
C ILE A 17 10.56 -8.51 11.80
N PHE A 18 9.77 -9.18 12.64
CA PHE A 18 8.98 -10.33 12.22
C PHE A 18 7.98 -9.95 11.11
N ALA A 19 7.27 -8.83 11.27
CA ALA A 19 6.31 -8.35 10.27
C ALA A 19 6.98 -8.12 8.91
N ASN A 20 8.13 -7.42 8.89
CA ASN A 20 8.84 -7.13 7.65
C ASN A 20 9.46 -8.37 7.01
N ILE A 21 10.03 -9.30 7.79
CA ILE A 21 10.54 -10.57 7.25
C ILE A 21 9.41 -11.40 6.64
N CYS A 22 8.28 -11.51 7.34
CA CYS A 22 7.09 -12.19 6.82
C CYS A 22 6.58 -11.52 5.54
N GLY A 23 6.50 -10.19 5.51
CA GLY A 23 6.13 -9.41 4.34
C GLY A 23 7.03 -9.72 3.14
N CYS A 24 8.35 -9.60 3.32
CA CYS A 24 9.34 -9.94 2.30
C CYS A 24 9.17 -11.38 1.79
N GLY A 25 9.00 -12.34 2.70
CA GLY A 25 8.82 -13.75 2.35
C GLY A 25 7.56 -14.02 1.52
N ILE A 26 6.41 -13.50 1.96
CA ILE A 26 5.13 -13.66 1.26
C ILE A 26 5.18 -13.02 -0.13
N HIS A 27 5.64 -11.78 -0.22
CA HIS A 27 5.65 -11.05 -1.50
C HIS A 27 6.68 -11.59 -2.49
N SER A 28 7.85 -12.04 -2.00
CA SER A 28 8.82 -12.76 -2.84
C SER A 28 8.24 -14.07 -3.37
N TYR A 29 7.58 -14.85 -2.50
CA TYR A 29 6.95 -16.10 -2.90
C TYR A 29 5.88 -15.89 -3.98
N ILE A 30 5.01 -14.89 -3.84
CA ILE A 30 3.99 -14.57 -4.84
C ILE A 30 4.64 -14.21 -6.18
N ALA A 31 5.62 -13.30 -6.17
CA ALA A 31 6.29 -12.85 -7.38
C ALA A 31 7.02 -14.00 -8.10
N ILE A 32 7.86 -14.75 -7.37
CA ILE A 32 8.61 -15.89 -7.92
C ILE A 32 7.66 -16.94 -8.46
N ARG A 33 6.60 -17.31 -7.72
CA ARG A 33 5.66 -18.33 -8.16
C ARG A 33 4.94 -17.94 -9.45
N ILE A 34 4.55 -16.68 -9.60
CA ILE A 34 3.88 -16.22 -10.83
C ILE A 34 4.87 -16.16 -12.00
N ILE A 35 6.10 -15.67 -11.78
CA ILE A 35 7.13 -15.60 -12.82
C ILE A 35 7.54 -17.01 -13.27
N ALA A 36 7.77 -17.93 -12.34
CA ALA A 36 8.29 -19.27 -12.63
C ALA A 36 7.27 -20.23 -13.26
N ASN A 37 5.96 -20.07 -13.00
CA ASN A 37 4.94 -21.02 -13.45
C ASN A 37 4.19 -20.58 -14.72
N TYR A 38 4.49 -19.41 -15.29
CA TYR A 38 3.74 -18.88 -16.44
C TYR A 38 4.63 -18.29 -17.52
N ASP A 39 4.75 -19.00 -18.66
CA ASP A 39 5.50 -18.55 -19.85
C ASP A 39 4.97 -17.27 -20.47
N LYS A 40 3.66 -17.00 -20.34
CA LYS A 40 3.02 -15.77 -20.84
C LYS A 40 2.37 -14.98 -19.70
N MET A 41 2.94 -13.82 -19.43
CA MET A 41 2.44 -12.88 -18.42
C MET A 41 1.22 -12.14 -18.98
N THR A 42 0.03 -12.42 -18.44
CA THR A 42 -1.15 -11.58 -18.72
C THR A 42 -1.01 -10.24 -18.00
N GLN A 43 -1.64 -9.17 -18.50
CA GLN A 43 -1.62 -7.85 -17.85
C GLN A 43 -2.01 -7.92 -16.37
N TYR A 44 -3.02 -8.72 -16.04
CA TYR A 44 -3.45 -8.96 -14.66
C TYR A 44 -2.35 -9.58 -13.77
N LYS A 45 -1.65 -10.60 -14.27
CA LYS A 45 -0.53 -11.23 -13.56
C LYS A 45 0.64 -10.25 -13.40
N GLY A 46 0.92 -9.46 -14.44
CA GLY A 46 1.93 -8.41 -14.41
C GLY A 46 1.68 -7.39 -13.30
N PHE A 47 0.42 -6.95 -13.11
CA PHE A 47 0.07 -6.06 -11.99
C PHE A 47 0.30 -6.70 -10.63
N ILE A 48 -0.05 -7.98 -10.44
CA ILE A 48 0.19 -8.67 -9.16
C ILE A 48 1.67 -8.79 -8.86
N VAL A 49 2.49 -9.11 -9.87
CA VAL A 49 3.95 -9.17 -9.72
C VAL A 49 4.50 -7.79 -9.37
N ALA A 50 4.13 -6.74 -10.11
CA ALA A 50 4.58 -5.38 -9.84
C ALA A 50 4.20 -4.91 -8.43
N GLN A 51 2.96 -5.13 -8.02
CA GLN A 51 2.49 -4.80 -6.67
C GLN A 51 3.29 -5.58 -5.60
N SER A 52 3.52 -6.87 -5.81
CA SER A 52 4.30 -7.69 -4.87
C SER A 52 5.77 -7.24 -4.79
N THR A 53 6.38 -6.84 -5.90
CA THR A 53 7.74 -6.30 -5.91
C THR A 53 7.84 -5.00 -5.14
N ILE A 54 6.86 -4.10 -5.28
CA ILE A 54 6.84 -2.84 -4.52
C ILE A 54 6.67 -3.10 -3.03
N PHE A 55 5.76 -3.99 -2.62
CA PHE A 55 5.63 -4.38 -1.21
C PHE A 55 6.90 -5.03 -0.63
N PHE A 56 7.65 -5.78 -1.43
CA PHE A 56 8.94 -6.31 -1.00
C PHE A 56 9.96 -5.19 -0.73
N ILE A 57 10.01 -4.19 -1.63
CA ILE A 57 10.88 -3.01 -1.45
C ILE A 57 10.46 -2.23 -0.21
N ASP A 58 9.15 -2.00 -0.04
CA ASP A 58 8.57 -1.33 1.12
C ASP A 58 8.96 -2.00 2.44
N ALA A 59 8.69 -3.30 2.57
CA ALA A 59 9.05 -4.09 3.74
C ALA A 59 10.57 -4.09 4.02
N THR A 60 11.40 -4.04 2.97
CA THR A 60 12.86 -3.94 3.12
C THR A 60 13.26 -2.58 3.68
N ILE A 61 12.68 -1.48 3.17
CA ILE A 61 12.95 -0.13 3.68
C ILE A 61 12.45 0.01 5.12
N CYS A 62 11.26 -0.50 5.42
CA CYS A 62 10.70 -0.55 6.78
C CYS A 62 11.58 -1.36 7.74
N LEU A 63 12.17 -2.47 7.29
CA LEU A 63 13.13 -3.25 8.09
C LEU A 63 14.43 -2.49 8.37
N LEU A 64 14.89 -1.68 7.41
CA LEU A 64 16.10 -0.86 7.58
C LEU A 64 15.86 0.34 8.49
N LEU A 65 14.73 1.05 8.30
CA LEU A 65 14.33 2.19 9.11
C LEU A 65 13.93 1.79 10.53
N ASN A 66 13.28 0.62 10.67
CA ASN A 66 12.85 -0.05 11.90
C ASN A 66 12.70 0.89 13.11
N TYR A 67 11.64 1.68 13.08
CA TYR A 67 11.41 2.68 14.11
C TYR A 67 10.82 2.06 15.38
N VAL A 68 11.30 2.49 16.54
CA VAL A 68 10.82 2.06 17.86
C VAL A 68 10.51 3.30 18.68
N HIS A 69 9.31 3.36 19.25
CA HIS A 69 8.89 4.48 20.09
C HIS A 69 9.26 4.15 21.53
N ALA A 70 9.94 5.08 22.20
CA ALA A 70 10.44 4.94 23.56
C ALA A 70 10.13 6.21 24.35
N GLY A 71 8.92 6.26 24.91
CA GLY A 71 8.35 7.49 25.46
C GLY A 71 8.17 8.53 24.35
N ASP A 72 8.66 9.75 24.59
CA ASP A 72 8.62 10.86 23.61
C ASP A 72 9.71 10.78 22.53
N ASN A 73 10.62 9.80 22.63
CA ASN A 73 11.72 9.65 21.68
C ASN A 73 11.42 8.55 20.66
N ILE A 74 11.77 8.81 19.40
CA ILE A 74 11.71 7.81 18.33
C ILE A 74 13.15 7.39 18.00
N TYR A 75 13.43 6.10 18.15
CA TYR A 75 14.68 5.50 17.73
C TYR A 75 14.52 4.89 16.34
N TYR A 76 15.53 5.07 15.50
CA TYR A 76 15.57 4.56 14.13
C TYR A 76 16.74 3.61 13.92
N GLY A 77 16.59 2.72 12.95
CA GLY A 77 17.58 1.73 12.58
C GLY A 77 17.57 0.49 13.47
N LEU A 78 18.50 -0.41 13.17
CA LEU A 78 18.69 -1.62 13.96
C LEU A 78 19.76 -1.35 15.03
N PRO A 79 19.66 -1.93 16.25
CA PRO A 79 20.67 -1.77 17.29
C PRO A 79 22.11 -2.12 16.87
N PHE A 80 22.24 -2.96 15.83
CA PHE A 80 23.51 -3.38 15.24
C PHE A 80 23.85 -2.67 13.93
N LEU A 81 22.94 -1.85 13.40
CA LEU A 81 23.14 -1.05 12.18
C LEU A 81 22.54 0.35 12.40
N PRO A 82 23.19 1.21 13.21
CA PRO A 82 22.73 2.57 13.43
C PRO A 82 22.82 3.35 12.12
N LEU A 83 21.76 4.10 11.80
CA LEU A 83 21.70 4.92 10.60
C LEU A 83 22.26 6.31 10.89
N SER A 84 23.11 6.82 9.98
CA SER A 84 23.44 8.25 9.98
C SER A 84 22.21 9.07 9.60
N PHE A 85 22.18 10.34 10.00
CA PHE A 85 21.08 11.24 9.66
C PHE A 85 20.82 11.32 8.16
N ASP A 86 21.87 11.46 7.35
CA ASP A 86 21.76 11.55 5.88
C ASP A 86 21.15 10.28 5.27
N VAL A 87 21.55 9.10 5.76
CA VAL A 87 20.99 7.82 5.32
C VAL A 87 19.53 7.70 5.74
N PHE A 88 19.18 8.10 6.96
CA PHE A 88 17.81 8.10 7.45
C PHE A 88 16.91 9.01 6.60
N THR A 89 17.32 10.25 6.34
CA THR A 89 16.54 11.20 5.51
C THR A 89 16.39 10.70 4.08
N THR A 90 17.44 10.09 3.52
CA THR A 90 17.40 9.51 2.17
C THR A 90 16.44 8.32 2.11
N LEU A 91 16.54 7.37 3.05
CA LEU A 91 15.64 6.22 3.13
C LEU A 91 14.19 6.64 3.37
N GLY A 92 13.96 7.64 4.23
CA GLY A 92 12.62 8.21 4.45
C GLY A 92 12.04 8.82 3.17
N SER A 93 12.85 9.53 2.39
CA SER A 93 12.42 10.08 1.09
C SER A 93 12.10 8.98 0.07
N ILE A 94 12.90 7.90 0.05
CA ILE A 94 12.63 6.74 -0.83
C ILE A 94 11.34 6.03 -0.38
N TYR A 95 11.15 5.84 0.92
CA TYR A 95 9.95 5.23 1.50
C TYR A 95 8.68 5.96 1.05
N GLU A 96 8.66 7.29 1.10
CA GLU A 96 7.50 8.07 0.62
C GLU A 96 7.19 7.82 -0.86
N VAL A 97 8.23 7.77 -1.71
CA VAL A 97 8.06 7.48 -3.13
C VAL A 97 7.50 6.07 -3.33
N VAL A 98 7.98 5.09 -2.56
CA VAL A 98 7.48 3.72 -2.60
C VAL A 98 6.01 3.65 -2.19
N LEU A 99 5.62 4.31 -1.10
CA LEU A 99 4.24 4.39 -0.62
C LEU A 99 3.30 4.96 -1.71
N GLN A 100 3.77 5.99 -2.42
CA GLN A 100 3.03 6.59 -3.54
C GLN A 100 2.88 5.66 -4.74
N ILE A 101 3.95 4.93 -5.09
CA ILE A 101 3.90 3.95 -6.17
C ILE A 101 2.93 2.82 -5.79
N GLU A 102 2.94 2.37 -4.54
CA GLU A 102 2.03 1.35 -4.04
C GLU A 102 0.56 1.79 -4.17
N ALA A 103 0.24 2.99 -3.65
CA ALA A 103 -1.08 3.61 -3.77
C ALA A 103 -1.54 3.73 -5.24
N ALA A 104 -0.62 4.11 -6.13
CA ALA A 104 -0.90 4.25 -7.55
C ALA A 104 -1.16 2.90 -8.22
N LEU A 105 -0.33 1.90 -7.96
CA LEU A 105 -0.51 0.55 -8.49
C LEU A 105 -1.82 -0.07 -8.02
N LEU A 106 -2.17 0.09 -6.74
CA LEU A 106 -3.45 -0.40 -6.21
C LEU A 106 -4.64 0.26 -6.90
N SER A 107 -4.58 1.59 -7.06
CA SER A 107 -5.62 2.35 -7.76
C SER A 107 -5.78 1.89 -9.21
N ILE A 108 -4.67 1.79 -9.94
CA ILE A 108 -4.65 1.34 -11.34
C ILE A 108 -5.20 -0.09 -11.45
N PHE A 109 -4.82 -0.98 -10.53
CA PHE A 109 -5.27 -2.37 -10.53
C PHE A 109 -6.77 -2.50 -10.27
N ASN A 110 -7.31 -1.75 -9.31
CA ASN A 110 -8.74 -1.72 -9.01
C ASN A 110 -9.57 -1.17 -10.18
N VAL A 111 -9.02 -0.15 -10.84
CA VAL A 111 -9.60 0.44 -12.05
C VAL A 111 -9.56 -0.53 -13.23
N TYR A 112 -8.43 -1.22 -13.44
CA TYR A 112 -8.28 -2.25 -14.46
C TYR A 112 -9.30 -3.39 -14.26
N ARG A 113 -9.42 -3.90 -13.03
CA ARG A 113 -10.43 -4.91 -12.67
C ARG A 113 -11.85 -4.45 -13.00
N THR A 114 -12.19 -3.22 -12.60
CA THR A 114 -13.51 -2.63 -12.89
C THR A 114 -13.77 -2.52 -14.38
N CYS A 115 -12.78 -2.12 -15.19
CA CYS A 115 -12.91 -2.03 -16.64
C CYS A 115 -13.16 -3.38 -17.30
N VAL A 116 -12.47 -4.42 -16.84
CA VAL A 116 -12.63 -5.79 -17.37
C VAL A 116 -14.02 -6.33 -17.02
N ILE A 117 -14.55 -6.01 -15.84
CA ILE A 117 -15.86 -6.49 -15.36
C ILE A 117 -17.03 -5.74 -16.01
N VAL A 118 -17.00 -4.41 -15.99
CA VAL A 118 -18.18 -3.58 -16.31
C VAL A 118 -18.30 -3.36 -17.82
N ARG A 119 -17.33 -2.68 -18.44
CA ARG A 119 -17.31 -2.43 -19.89
C ARG A 119 -15.89 -2.19 -20.42
N PRO A 120 -15.35 -3.07 -21.27
CA PRO A 120 -13.99 -2.92 -21.80
C PRO A 120 -13.82 -1.75 -22.79
N ARG A 121 -14.92 -1.10 -23.21
CA ARG A 121 -14.90 0.03 -24.14
C ARG A 121 -14.35 1.33 -23.52
N PHE A 122 -14.39 1.47 -22.19
CA PHE A 122 -13.98 2.69 -21.48
C PHE A 122 -12.62 2.58 -20.78
N LYS A 123 -11.81 1.55 -21.10
CA LYS A 123 -10.50 1.29 -20.48
C LYS A 123 -9.64 2.56 -20.35
N TYR A 124 -9.55 3.35 -21.41
CA TYR A 124 -8.71 4.56 -21.44
C TYR A 124 -9.17 5.65 -20.47
N MET A 125 -10.48 5.90 -20.35
CA MET A 125 -10.99 6.93 -19.42
C MET A 125 -10.68 6.59 -17.96
N TYR A 126 -10.81 5.32 -17.62
CA TYR A 126 -10.54 4.80 -16.30
C TYR A 126 -9.05 4.91 -15.94
N TYR A 127 -8.13 4.58 -16.87
CA TYR A 127 -6.70 4.82 -16.68
C TYR A 127 -6.37 6.30 -16.48
N ILE A 128 -6.97 7.20 -17.27
CA ILE A 128 -6.78 8.64 -17.13
C ILE A 128 -7.23 9.11 -15.73
N ILE A 129 -8.39 8.67 -15.25
CA ILE A 129 -8.87 9.03 -13.91
C ILE A 129 -7.90 8.53 -12.82
N ALA A 130 -7.44 7.29 -12.92
CA ALA A 130 -6.50 6.71 -11.95
C ALA A 130 -5.17 7.48 -11.91
N ILE A 131 -4.60 7.77 -13.08
CA ILE A 131 -3.34 8.51 -13.20
C ILE A 131 -3.50 9.94 -12.67
N SER A 132 -4.58 10.63 -13.07
CA SER A 132 -4.86 11.99 -12.61
C SER A 132 -5.00 12.08 -11.09
N ILE A 133 -5.70 11.13 -10.45
CA ILE A 133 -5.85 11.12 -8.98
C ILE A 133 -4.48 10.93 -8.30
N ASN A 134 -3.63 10.04 -8.82
CA ASN A 134 -2.30 9.81 -8.25
C ASN A 134 -1.35 11.00 -8.48
N VAL A 135 -1.38 11.64 -9.64
CA VAL A 135 -0.58 12.84 -9.92
C VAL A 135 -1.00 14.00 -9.00
N VAL A 136 -2.31 14.20 -8.83
CA VAL A 136 -2.84 15.23 -7.92
C VAL A 136 -2.47 14.92 -6.47
N SER A 137 -2.57 13.66 -6.05
CA SER A 137 -2.16 13.22 -4.70
C SER A 137 -0.67 13.48 -4.45
N TYR A 138 0.19 13.10 -5.39
CA TYR A 138 1.63 13.34 -5.29
C TYR A 138 1.95 14.83 -5.21
N ALA A 139 1.36 15.64 -6.09
CA ALA A 139 1.55 17.10 -6.07
C ALA A 139 1.10 17.72 -4.74
N LEU A 140 -0.07 17.31 -4.23
CA LEU A 140 -0.57 17.77 -2.92
C LEU A 140 0.38 17.36 -1.78
N SER A 141 0.78 16.09 -1.72
CA SER A 141 1.73 15.59 -0.70
C SER A 141 3.04 16.39 -0.69
N ARG A 142 3.62 16.67 -1.87
CA ARG A 142 4.82 17.50 -2.00
C ARG A 142 4.58 18.95 -1.59
N MET A 143 3.44 19.52 -1.95
CA MET A 143 3.07 20.87 -1.52
C MET A 143 2.94 20.96 0.01
N PHE A 144 2.30 19.98 0.65
CA PHE A 144 2.17 19.94 2.12
C PHE A 144 3.54 19.86 2.82
N MET A 145 4.44 19.02 2.32
CA MET A 145 5.80 18.88 2.85
C MET A 145 6.62 20.18 2.73
N ILE A 146 6.57 20.84 1.57
CA ILE A 146 7.39 22.04 1.29
C ILE A 146 6.83 23.28 2.00
N PHE A 147 5.52 23.50 1.93
CA PHE A 147 4.92 24.77 2.35
C PHE A 147 4.51 24.81 3.81
N LEU A 148 4.16 23.66 4.39
CA LEU A 148 3.61 23.64 5.74
C LEU A 148 4.57 23.04 6.78
N LYS A 149 5.76 22.56 6.36
CA LYS A 149 6.70 21.80 7.21
C LYS A 149 5.97 20.74 8.05
N LEU A 150 4.91 20.18 7.46
CA LEU A 150 3.98 19.32 8.17
C LEU A 150 4.67 17.98 8.42
N GLU A 151 4.47 17.41 9.62
CA GLU A 151 5.05 16.13 9.99
C GLU A 151 4.61 15.01 9.03
N TYR A 152 5.50 14.04 8.80
CA TYR A 152 5.32 12.88 7.93
C TYR A 152 3.97 12.15 8.12
N GLN A 153 3.39 12.21 9.31
CA GLN A 153 2.11 11.59 9.65
C GLN A 153 0.92 12.17 8.86
N ILE A 154 0.87 13.48 8.59
CA ILE A 154 -0.27 14.07 7.88
C ILE A 154 -0.15 13.82 6.36
N ALA A 155 1.08 13.77 5.85
CA ALA A 155 1.35 13.39 4.47
C ALA A 155 0.89 11.95 4.20
N SER A 156 1.15 11.00 5.11
CA SER A 156 0.70 9.62 4.95
C SER A 156 -0.83 9.50 4.96
N VAL A 157 -1.52 10.20 5.85
CA VAL A 157 -3.00 10.25 5.89
C VAL A 157 -3.58 10.79 4.58
N ALA A 158 -3.00 11.86 4.03
CA ALA A 158 -3.44 12.43 2.77
C ALA A 158 -3.28 11.45 1.59
N ILE A 159 -2.17 10.71 1.56
CA ILE A 159 -1.88 9.69 0.54
C ILE A 159 -2.89 8.54 0.62
N SER A 160 -3.15 8.05 1.83
CA SER A 160 -4.13 6.99 2.04
C SER A 160 -5.55 7.42 1.73
N ALA A 161 -5.93 8.67 2.04
CA ALA A 161 -7.23 9.21 1.67
C ALA A 161 -7.42 9.30 0.15
N THR A 162 -6.36 9.59 -0.60
CA THR A 162 -6.40 9.71 -2.06
C THR A 162 -6.37 8.36 -2.77
N SER A 163 -5.67 7.35 -2.27
CA SER A 163 -5.73 5.96 -2.80
C SER A 163 -7.09 5.29 -2.51
N ALA A 164 -7.74 5.70 -1.41
CA ALA A 164 -9.04 5.21 -1.00
C ALA A 164 -10.18 5.57 -1.97
N LEU A 165 -10.15 6.76 -2.58
CA LEU A 165 -11.23 7.26 -3.42
C LEU A 165 -11.43 6.42 -4.70
N PRO A 166 -10.40 6.15 -5.53
CA PRO A 166 -10.51 5.26 -6.68
C PRO A 166 -11.09 3.90 -6.31
N THR A 167 -10.66 3.32 -5.18
CA THR A 167 -11.10 2.01 -4.73
C THR A 167 -12.59 1.99 -4.35
N ILE A 168 -13.09 3.03 -3.66
CA ILE A 168 -14.53 3.18 -3.38
C ILE A 168 -15.31 3.31 -4.68
N ILE A 169 -14.87 4.19 -5.60
CA ILE A 169 -15.56 4.42 -6.86
C ILE A 169 -15.65 3.11 -7.65
N CYS A 170 -14.55 2.35 -7.73
CA CYS A 170 -14.51 1.03 -8.36
C CYS A 170 -15.50 0.06 -7.71
N TYR A 171 -15.52 -0.01 -6.38
CA TYR A 171 -16.45 -0.85 -5.63
C TYR A 171 -17.91 -0.52 -5.95
N VAL A 172 -18.28 0.77 -5.87
CA VAL A 172 -19.66 1.24 -6.12
C VAL A 172 -20.07 0.96 -7.56
N VAL A 173 -19.18 1.19 -8.53
CA VAL A 173 -19.44 0.94 -9.95
C VAL A 173 -19.66 -0.54 -10.22
N ILE A 174 -18.82 -1.42 -9.67
CA ILE A 174 -19.00 -2.88 -9.78
C ILE A 174 -20.33 -3.31 -9.15
N GLN A 175 -20.65 -2.81 -7.96
CA GLN A 175 -21.87 -3.17 -7.25
C GLN A 175 -23.12 -2.72 -8.02
N ARG A 176 -23.13 -1.50 -8.58
CA ARG A 176 -24.22 -1.01 -9.43
C ARG A 176 -24.38 -1.85 -10.68
N PHE A 177 -23.27 -2.17 -11.36
CA PHE A 177 -23.30 -3.01 -12.55
C PHE A 177 -24.00 -4.34 -12.26
N PHE A 178 -23.57 -5.09 -11.24
CA PHE A 178 -24.18 -6.38 -10.91
C PHE A 178 -25.62 -6.31 -10.39
N ARG A 179 -26.05 -5.17 -9.86
CA ARG A 179 -27.45 -4.93 -9.49
C ARG A 179 -28.35 -4.75 -10.72
N ASP A 180 -27.83 -4.13 -11.78
CA ASP A 180 -28.60 -3.75 -12.95
C ASP A 180 -28.67 -4.87 -14.01
N ILE A 181 -27.78 -5.86 -13.96
CA ILE A 181 -27.85 -7.08 -14.80
C ILE A 181 -28.47 -8.25 -14.04
N ASN A 182 -29.35 -9.00 -14.72
CA ASN A 182 -29.83 -10.32 -14.28
C ASN A 182 -28.66 -11.31 -14.27
N SER A 183 -27.89 -11.29 -13.19
CA SER A 183 -26.77 -12.19 -12.92
C SER A 183 -27.22 -13.35 -12.05
N SER A 184 -26.64 -14.54 -12.28
CA SER A 184 -26.94 -15.73 -11.47
C SER A 184 -26.43 -15.56 -10.03
N ASP A 185 -27.05 -16.27 -9.08
CA ASP A 185 -26.67 -16.18 -7.67
C ASP A 185 -25.23 -16.63 -7.41
N HIS A 186 -24.70 -17.53 -8.25
CA HIS A 186 -23.29 -17.92 -8.23
C HIS A 186 -22.36 -16.74 -8.57
N VAL A 187 -22.71 -15.93 -9.57
CA VAL A 187 -21.95 -14.74 -9.98
C VAL A 187 -22.03 -13.66 -8.90
N LYS A 188 -23.21 -13.46 -8.28
CA LYS A 188 -23.37 -12.55 -7.13
C LYS A 188 -22.53 -12.99 -5.92
N LYS A 189 -22.44 -14.30 -5.65
CA LYS A 189 -21.60 -14.84 -4.56
C LYS A 189 -20.10 -14.66 -4.83
N MET A 190 -19.66 -14.82 -6.07
CA MET A 190 -18.27 -14.50 -6.45
C MET A 190 -17.99 -13.00 -6.39
N GLN A 191 -18.94 -12.15 -6.81
CA GLN A 191 -18.84 -10.71 -6.68
C GLN A 191 -18.72 -10.28 -5.22
N SER A 192 -19.52 -10.85 -4.32
CA SER A 192 -19.45 -10.61 -2.88
C SER A 192 -18.07 -10.96 -2.30
N LYS A 193 -17.45 -12.06 -2.74
CA LYS A 193 -16.07 -12.42 -2.32
C LYS A 193 -15.03 -11.44 -2.86
N LEU A 194 -15.21 -10.96 -4.09
CA LEU A 194 -14.28 -10.02 -4.74
C LEU A 194 -14.39 -8.62 -4.15
N SER A 195 -15.62 -8.19 -3.84
CA SER A 195 -15.93 -6.93 -3.17
C SER A 195 -15.50 -6.94 -1.71
N LEU A 196 -15.60 -8.09 -1.03
CA LEU A 196 -15.00 -8.31 0.28
C LEU A 196 -13.47 -8.20 0.21
N GLY A 197 -12.83 -8.71 -0.84
CA GLY A 197 -11.38 -8.54 -1.05
C GLY A 197 -10.96 -7.07 -1.18
N LEU A 198 -11.74 -6.24 -1.87
CA LEU A 198 -11.51 -4.78 -1.97
C LEU A 198 -11.72 -4.08 -0.62
N LEU A 199 -12.72 -4.50 0.16
CA LEU A 199 -12.97 -4.01 1.51
C LEU A 199 -11.88 -4.44 2.49
N MET A 200 -11.37 -5.67 2.38
CA MET A 200 -10.29 -6.17 3.23
C MET A 200 -8.98 -5.43 2.99
N GLN A 201 -8.64 -5.15 1.73
CA GLN A 201 -7.50 -4.29 1.38
C GLN A 201 -7.62 -2.91 2.04
N ARG A 202 -8.84 -2.36 2.07
CA ARG A 202 -9.11 -1.08 2.72
C ARG A 202 -9.05 -1.16 4.24
N THR A 203 -9.58 -2.21 4.86
CA THR A 203 -9.50 -2.37 6.32
C THR A 203 -8.07 -2.58 6.79
N SER A 204 -7.22 -3.26 6.00
CA SER A 204 -5.79 -3.37 6.35
C SER A 204 -5.07 -2.02 6.26
N GLU A 205 -5.37 -1.19 5.27
CA GLU A 205 -4.83 0.18 5.16
C GLU A 205 -5.31 1.08 6.30
N ILE A 206 -6.61 1.04 6.63
CA ILE A 206 -7.19 1.83 7.73
C ILE A 206 -6.65 1.36 9.08
N SER A 207 -6.52 0.05 9.31
CA SER A 207 -5.90 -0.44 10.54
C SER A 207 -4.42 -0.09 10.65
N ALA A 208 -3.69 0.03 9.53
CA ALA A 208 -2.32 0.54 9.51
C ALA A 208 -2.26 2.05 9.80
N LEU A 209 -3.21 2.84 9.30
CA LEU A 209 -3.34 4.27 9.59
C LEU A 209 -3.79 4.55 11.01
N ASP A 210 -4.79 3.83 11.53
CA ASP A 210 -5.24 3.97 12.92
C ASP A 210 -4.13 3.56 13.88
N ALA A 211 -3.35 2.53 13.54
CA ALA A 211 -2.14 2.19 14.28
C ALA A 211 -1.05 3.27 14.18
N ALA A 212 -1.03 4.10 13.14
CA ALA A 212 -0.10 5.21 12.98
C ALA A 212 -0.61 6.52 13.61
N ALA A 213 -1.93 6.71 13.72
CA ALA A 213 -2.58 7.92 14.25
C ALA A 213 -2.95 7.83 15.75
N SER A 214 -3.02 6.62 16.31
CA SER A 214 -3.15 6.38 17.75
C SER A 214 -1.80 6.30 18.49
N ARG A 215 -0.70 6.65 17.80
CA ARG A 215 0.68 6.59 18.31
C ARG A 215 1.36 7.94 18.23
#